data_AF-A0A6V8P8S9-F1
#
_entry.id   AF-A0A6V8P8S9-F1
#
_cell.length_a   1.000
_cell.length_b   1.000
_cell.length_c   1.000
_cell.angle_alpha   90.00
_cell.angle_beta   90.00
_cell.angle_gamma   90.00
#
_symmetry.space_group_name_H-M   'P 1'
#
loop_
_entity.id
_entity.type
_entity.pdbx_description
1 polymer ?
#
loop_
_entity_poly.entity_id
_entity_poly.type
_entity_poly.pdbx_seq_one_letter_code
_entity_poly.pdbx_strand_id
1 'polypeptide(L)' 'TVEQIVKISATVETTVKTGVEMEAFTAVSVAALTIYDMCKAIDKEMEITHVCLLEKQGGKSGDYRRAESGEEGRQ' A
#
# COMPACT_ATOMS: atom_id res chain seq x y z
N THR A 1 18.17 8.08 -13.63
CA THR A 1 18.26 8.61 -12.26
C THR A 1 17.77 7.52 -11.33
N VAL A 2 18.43 7.29 -10.19
CA VAL A 2 17.95 6.28 -9.22
C VAL A 2 16.86 6.95 -8.40
N GLU A 3 15.62 6.48 -8.52
CA GLU A 3 14.54 6.94 -7.65
C GLU A 3 14.67 6.25 -6.28
N GLN A 4 14.62 7.05 -5.22
CA GLN A 4 14.65 6.56 -3.85
C GLN A 4 13.20 6.42 -3.37
N ILE A 5 12.78 5.19 -3.07
CA ILE A 5 11.40 4.91 -2.64
C ILE A 5 11.39 4.21 -1.28
N VAL A 6 10.35 4.49 -0.49
CA VAL A 6 10.05 3.73 0.73
C VAL A 6 8.85 2.84 0.45
N LYS A 7 9.06 1.52 0.44
CA LYS A 7 7.99 0.54 0.23
C LYS A 7 7.30 0.21 1.54
N ILE A 8 5.96 0.31 1.55
CA ILE A 8 5.13 0.01 2.72
C ILE A 8 4.15 -1.10 2.35
N SER A 9 4.08 -2.14 3.16
CA SER A 9 3.09 -3.22 3.04
C SER A 9 2.46 -3.50 4.39
N ALA A 10 1.15 -3.75 4.40
CA ALA A 10 0.41 -4.18 5.58
C ALA A 10 -0.39 -5.45 5.27
N THR A 11 -0.42 -6.37 6.23
CA THR A 11 -1.24 -7.58 6.20
C THR A 11 -2.17 -7.53 7.40
N VAL A 12 -3.47 -7.73 7.16
CA VAL A 12 -4.49 -7.74 8.20
C VAL A 12 -5.26 -9.05 8.09
N GLU A 13 -5.52 -9.68 9.22
CA GLU A 13 -6.31 -10.90 9.32
C GLU A 13 -7.49 -10.71 10.29
N THR A 14 -8.58 -11.41 10.04
CA THR A 14 -9.75 -11.40 10.92
C THR A 14 -10.57 -12.67 10.75
N THR A 15 -11.41 -12.97 11.75
CA THR A 15 -12.39 -14.05 11.70
C THR A 15 -13.81 -13.56 11.42
N VAL A 16 -14.00 -12.26 11.14
CA VAL A 16 -15.32 -11.71 10.85
C VAL A 16 -15.78 -12.01 9.42
N LYS A 17 -17.08 -11.78 9.13
CA LYS A 17 -17.71 -12.13 7.85
C LYS A 17 -17.43 -11.14 6.72
N THR A 18 -16.80 -10.01 7.02
CA THR A 18 -16.44 -8.95 6.07
C THR A 18 -14.95 -8.99 5.78
N GLY A 19 -14.55 -8.59 4.57
CA GLY A 19 -13.14 -8.42 4.24
C GLY A 19 -12.52 -7.29 5.06
N VAL A 20 -11.18 -7.31 5.15
CA VAL A 20 -10.36 -6.33 5.88
C VAL A 20 -9.46 -5.50 4.97
N GLU A 21 -9.92 -5.27 3.73
CA GLU A 21 -9.18 -4.48 2.75
C GLU A 21 -8.99 -3.05 3.24
N MET A 22 -9.99 -2.49 3.92
CA MET A 22 -9.96 -1.12 4.42
C MET A 22 -8.96 -0.96 5.57
N GLU A 23 -8.87 -1.94 6.46
CA GLU A 23 -7.91 -1.95 7.56
C GLU A 23 -6.48 -2.01 7.02
N ALA A 24 -6.24 -2.82 6.00
CA ALA A 24 -4.94 -2.86 5.31
C ALA A 24 -4.62 -1.52 4.63
N PHE A 25 -5.59 -0.93 3.92
CA PHE A 25 -5.43 0.39 3.29
C PHE A 25 -5.18 1.51 4.29
N THR A 26 -5.90 1.52 5.40
CA THR A 26 -5.71 2.50 6.47
C THR A 26 -4.33 2.33 7.09
N ALA A 27 -3.88 1.10 7.37
CA ALA A 27 -2.57 0.85 7.95
C ALA A 27 -1.43 1.40 7.08
N VAL A 28 -1.41 1.08 5.77
CA VAL A 28 -0.37 1.61 4.86
C VAL A 28 -0.46 3.12 4.70
N SER A 29 -1.68 3.68 4.63
CA SER A 29 -1.87 5.12 4.45
C SER A 29 -1.39 5.91 5.66
N VAL A 30 -1.73 5.46 6.87
CA VAL A 30 -1.26 6.11 8.11
C VAL A 30 0.25 5.97 8.27
N ALA A 31 0.82 4.81 7.94
CA ALA A 31 2.27 4.64 7.95
C ALA A 31 2.96 5.60 6.97
N ALA A 32 2.45 5.72 5.74
CA ALA A 32 2.98 6.65 4.74
C ALA A 32 2.87 8.11 5.19
N LEU A 33 1.72 8.51 5.74
CA LEU A 33 1.50 9.85 6.27
C LEU A 33 2.41 10.15 7.47
N THR A 34 2.68 9.15 8.32
CA THR A 34 3.62 9.30 9.44
C THR A 34 5.04 9.52 8.96
N ILE A 35 5.48 8.79 7.92
CA ILE A 35 6.80 9.00 7.31
C ILE A 35 6.87 10.40 6.68
N TYR A 36 5.82 10.81 5.96
CA TYR A 36 5.73 12.16 5.42
C TYR A 36 5.85 13.19 6.54
N ASP A 37 5.12 13.02 7.65
CA ASP A 37 5.17 13.94 8.78
C ASP A 37 6.59 14.09 9.37
N MET A 38 7.33 13.00 9.49
CA MET A 38 8.70 12.99 10.00
C MET A 38 9.71 13.60 9.04
N CYS A 39 9.47 13.51 7.72
CA CYS A 39 10.43 13.91 6.68
C CYS A 39 10.08 15.22 5.96
N LYS A 40 8.87 15.75 6.10
CA LYS A 40 8.35 16.94 5.36
C LYS A 40 9.18 18.22 5.52
N ALA A 41 10.03 18.30 6.55
CA ALA A 41 10.93 19.43 6.74
C ALA A 41 12.18 19.35 5.85
N ILE A 42 12.56 18.14 5.43
CA ILE A 42 13.74 17.84 4.62
C ILE A 42 13.36 17.88 3.14
N ASP A 43 12.25 17.24 2.78
CA ASP A 43 11.71 17.19 1.43
C ASP A 43 10.19 17.35 1.46
N LYS A 44 9.67 18.33 0.71
CA LYS A 44 8.23 18.61 0.62
C LYS A 44 7.58 18.00 -0.61
N GLU A 45 8.38 17.59 -1.59
CA GLU A 45 7.94 17.03 -2.87
C GLU A 45 7.74 15.51 -2.80
N MET A 46 7.96 14.89 -1.64
CA MET A 46 7.64 13.47 -1.43
C MET A 46 6.19 13.15 -1.82
N GLU A 47 6.02 12.10 -2.62
CA GLU A 47 4.71 11.63 -3.04
C GLU A 47 4.36 10.30 -2.36
N ILE A 48 3.09 10.15 -1.96
CA ILE A 48 2.54 8.86 -1.56
C ILE A 48 1.82 8.29 -2.78
N THR A 49 2.44 7.31 -3.43
CA THR A 49 1.95 6.71 -4.68
C THR A 49 1.65 5.23 -4.51
N HIS A 50 0.97 4.64 -5.50
CA HIS A 50 0.76 3.19 -5.62
C HIS A 50 0.11 2.49 -4.40
N VAL A 51 -0.74 3.19 -3.63
CA VAL A 51 -1.54 2.57 -2.57
C VAL A 51 -2.54 1.60 -3.18
N CYS A 52 -2.34 0.31 -2.93
CA CYS A 52 -3.11 -0.72 -3.62
C CYS A 52 -3.18 -2.07 -2.87
N LEU A 53 -4.20 -2.85 -3.17
CA LEU A 53 -4.35 -4.21 -2.65
C LEU A 53 -3.48 -5.18 -3.47
N LEU A 54 -2.56 -5.87 -2.79
CA LEU A 54 -1.71 -6.89 -3.41
C LEU A 54 -2.36 -8.26 -3.40
N GLU A 55 -2.95 -8.63 -2.26
CA GLU A 55 -3.55 -9.92 -2.05
C GLU A 55 -4.71 -9.82 -1.06
N LYS A 56 -5.73 -10.64 -1.27
CA LYS A 56 -6.81 -10.92 -0.33
C LYS A 56 -7.15 -12.39 -0.44
N GLN A 57 -7.33 -13.04 0.71
CA GLN A 57 -7.83 -14.41 0.77
C GLN A 57 -9.18 -14.45 1.50
N GLY A 58 -10.06 -15.33 1.05
CA GLY A 58 -11.34 -15.60 1.68
C GLY A 58 -12.49 -14.62 1.37
N GLY A 59 -13.67 -14.96 1.91
CA GLY A 59 -14.93 -14.29 1.61
C GLY A 59 -15.62 -14.83 0.35
N LYS A 60 -16.84 -14.35 0.07
CA LYS A 60 -17.66 -14.84 -1.05
C LYS A 60 -17.05 -14.55 -2.42
N SER A 61 -16.24 -13.50 -2.53
CA SER A 61 -15.62 -13.07 -3.78
C SER A 61 -14.42 -13.94 -4.20
N GLY A 62 -13.99 -14.86 -3.33
CA GLY A 62 -12.80 -15.68 -3.55
C GLY A 62 -11.48 -14.92 -3.32
N ASP A 63 -10.39 -15.61 -3.59
CA ASP A 63 -9.05 -15.07 -3.42
C ASP A 63 -8.71 -14.13 -4.58
N TYR A 64 -8.06 -13.02 -4.24
CA TYR A 64 -7.57 -12.03 -5.18
C TYR A 64 -6.06 -11.91 -4.99
N ARG A 65 -5.33 -11.96 -6.11
CA ARG A 65 -3.93 -11.55 -6.16
C ARG A 65 -3.75 -10.60 -7.34
N ARG A 66 -3.12 -9.47 -7.07
CA ARG A 66 -2.75 -8.50 -8.10
C ARG A 66 -1.74 -9.15 -9.04
N ALA A 67 -2.03 -9.13 -10.34
CA ALA A 67 -1.04 -9.49 -11.34
C ALA A 67 0.13 -8.51 -11.27
N GLU A 68 1.35 -9.01 -11.40
CA GLU A 68 2.53 -8.15 -11.52
C GLU A 68 2.40 -7.33 -12.81
N SER A 69 1.92 -6.10 -12.68
CA SER A 69 2.11 -5.10 -13.73
C SER A 69 3.60 -4.75 -13.70
N GLY A 70 4.38 -5.29 -14.64
CA GLY A 70 5.78 -4.92 -14.77
C GLY A 70 5.91 -3.41 -14.85
N GLU A 71 6.74 -2.82 -13.98
CA GLU A 71 7.14 -1.41 -14.01
C GLU A 71 8.12 -1.16 -15.17
N GLU A 72 7.77 -1.57 -16.39
CA GLU A 72 8.45 -1.13 -17.61
C GLU A 72 7.59 -0.03 -18.25
N GLY A 73 7.97 1.25 -18.07
CA GLY A 73 7.47 2.30 -18.97
C GLY A 73 7.13 3.68 -18.41
N ARG A 74 7.82 4.17 -17.38
CA ARG A 74 7.96 5.63 -17.20
C ARG A 74 9.44 5.98 -17.02
N GLN A 75 10.13 6.07 -18.16
CA GLN A 75 11.33 6.91 -18.32
C GLN A 75 10.89 8.34 -18.62
#